data_AF-A0A425DNT4-F1
#
_entry.id   AF-A0A425DNT4-F1
#
_cell.length_a   1.000
_cell.length_b   1.000
_cell.length_c   1.000
_cell.angle_alpha   90.00
_cell.angle_beta   90.00
_cell.angle_gamma   90.00
#
_symmetry.space_group_name_H-M   'P 1'
#
loop_
_entity.id
_entity.type
_entity.pdbx_description
1 polymer ?
#
loop_
_entity_poly.entity_id
_entity_poly.type
_entity_poly.pdbx_seq_one_letter_code
_entity_poly.pdbx_strand_id
1 'polypeptide(L)'
;MEVDTTTTEAAVEVQDEVPREVSIEDADIGAQFGRVLKWTDLGIHLHTDKVNAVTLTLDALTQQELQVHVRALIDGHPWSYEFLCGGQGNTEASVLKRGVKGKEVDVACTFCGRICSDTTAGHYWFHVSVHPESGQERNDAIQISMGVGSVVGDKAVLVGKDSILPRSSSVVIESIGITSGRSALKSRNVLLRSHVQPTPAVASDTILTVMSDPSGTDLLTADQRASFAAACESARRRADRFDGTYIPPPAKHFLDSKVVRMMQRSGAVADKGFATGFDVMAADEVAKRDARRHRFNLSMDYDTKTALAISDGATEDDVRQHQDQLARRAARSAKFGNMATLDLDAASAKVAADRVDIDMTLEARPDALHMYSLDTQFSRVRTKDILAYFKGYGPSYVEWTNDSSCTIVFHDSFTVTRALLALTWELPPSSASTGVQSPLMAQEGKEEGKGWRVGREIGAADDEDMDRRTWRVLVRRATLRDFPPEKTWKRHQYHKSTHRRMQRPVANKRRRLEDDEGPDKRVRGGDDDTME
;
A
#
# COMPACT_ATOMS: atom_id res chain seq x y z
N MET A 1 -8.93 73.48 29.12
CA MET A 1 -9.17 72.02 29.22
C MET A 1 -8.69 71.42 27.92
N GLU A 2 -7.38 71.23 27.78
CA GLU A 2 -6.87 70.27 26.81
C GLU A 2 -7.18 68.84 27.29
N VAL A 3 -7.39 67.93 26.35
CA VAL A 3 -7.41 66.48 26.58
C VAL A 3 -6.68 65.86 25.39
N ASP A 4 -5.36 65.74 25.51
CA ASP A 4 -4.54 65.11 24.49
C ASP A 4 -4.90 63.63 24.35
N THR A 5 -5.30 63.22 23.14
CA THR A 5 -5.52 61.82 22.79
C THR A 5 -4.20 61.16 22.38
N THR A 6 -3.25 61.06 23.32
CA THR A 6 -2.06 60.23 23.14
C THR A 6 -2.44 58.75 23.26
N THR A 7 -2.84 58.13 22.16
CA THR A 7 -2.93 56.67 22.06
C THR A 7 -1.51 56.11 22.11
N THR A 8 -1.07 55.70 23.29
CA THR A 8 0.18 54.95 23.45
C THR A 8 0.04 53.58 22.80
N GLU A 9 0.72 53.39 21.67
CA GLU A 9 1.04 52.06 21.18
C GLU A 9 1.90 51.37 22.24
N ALA A 10 1.29 50.45 23.00
CA ALA A 10 1.99 49.64 23.97
C ALA A 10 2.89 48.65 23.22
N ALA A 11 4.14 49.05 22.98
CA ALA A 11 5.18 48.18 22.49
C ALA A 11 5.26 46.97 23.44
N VAL A 12 4.84 45.80 22.96
CA VAL A 12 4.92 44.56 23.72
C VAL A 12 6.39 44.22 23.86
N GLU A 13 6.95 44.41 25.05
CA GLU A 13 8.28 43.90 25.39
C GLU A 13 8.25 42.38 25.25
N VAL A 14 8.79 41.89 24.13
CA VAL A 14 9.01 40.46 23.89
C VAL A 14 10.04 40.02 24.93
N GLN A 15 9.58 39.30 25.95
CA GLN A 15 10.47 38.73 26.95
C GLN A 15 11.41 37.74 26.27
N ASP A 16 12.70 37.85 26.57
CA ASP A 16 13.73 37.03 25.93
C ASP A 16 13.54 35.54 26.25
N GLU A 17 13.09 34.77 25.26
CA GLU A 17 12.93 33.32 25.34
C GLU A 17 14.27 32.67 25.69
N VAL A 18 14.32 32.01 26.86
CA VAL A 18 15.48 31.28 27.34
C VAL A 18 15.40 29.83 26.87
N PRO A 19 16.52 29.21 26.40
CA PRO A 19 16.56 27.78 26.09
C PRO A 19 16.02 26.93 27.25
N ARG A 20 14.99 26.12 26.98
CA ARG A 20 14.30 25.29 27.98
C ARG A 20 14.04 23.88 27.48
N GLU A 21 14.09 22.94 28.42
CA GLU A 21 13.74 21.54 28.22
C GLU A 21 12.37 21.25 28.84
N VAL A 22 11.50 20.57 28.09
CA VAL A 22 10.13 20.21 28.49
C VAL A 22 9.97 18.71 28.28
N SER A 23 9.80 17.98 29.38
CA SER A 23 9.37 16.58 29.33
C SER A 23 7.87 16.52 29.03
N ILE A 24 7.49 15.72 28.05
CA ILE A 24 6.12 15.47 27.63
C ILE A 24 5.71 14.08 28.15
N GLU A 25 4.49 13.95 28.64
CA GLU A 25 4.00 12.64 29.12
C GLU A 25 4.00 11.58 28.02
N ASP A 26 4.52 10.40 28.37
CA ASP A 26 4.41 9.15 27.60
C ASP A 26 2.95 8.90 27.17
N ALA A 27 2.77 8.35 25.97
CA ALA A 27 1.44 8.09 25.41
C ALA A 27 1.29 6.65 24.91
N ASP A 28 0.14 6.03 25.22
CA ASP A 28 -0.31 4.76 24.65
C ASP A 28 -1.62 5.05 23.91
N ILE A 29 -1.54 5.16 22.58
CA ILE A 29 -2.58 5.70 21.71
C ILE A 29 -3.04 4.59 20.77
N GLY A 30 -4.35 4.31 20.71
CA GLY A 30 -4.91 3.43 19.69
C GLY A 30 -4.87 4.05 18.28
N ALA A 31 -5.42 3.36 17.28
CA ALA A 31 -5.64 3.94 15.95
C ALA A 31 -6.70 5.07 16.02
N GLN A 32 -6.27 6.33 15.94
CA GLN A 32 -7.12 7.52 16.14
C GLN A 32 -7.41 8.31 14.84
N PHE A 33 -7.10 7.75 13.67
CA PHE A 33 -7.26 8.37 12.35
C PHE A 33 -6.68 9.80 12.24
N GLY A 34 -5.55 10.07 12.91
CA GLY A 34 -4.86 11.37 12.89
C GLY A 34 -5.47 12.42 13.83
N ARG A 35 -6.37 12.02 14.73
CA ARG A 35 -6.84 12.92 15.79
C ARG A 35 -5.81 12.97 16.93
N VAL A 36 -5.25 14.15 17.17
CA VAL A 36 -4.54 14.44 18.42
C VAL A 36 -5.55 14.49 19.57
N LEU A 37 -5.33 13.67 20.60
CA LEU A 37 -6.18 13.63 21.80
C LEU A 37 -5.70 14.59 22.90
N LYS A 38 -4.38 14.72 23.07
CA LYS A 38 -3.74 15.61 24.04
C LYS A 38 -2.75 16.52 23.33
N TRP A 39 -2.82 17.81 23.66
CA TRP A 39 -1.83 18.80 23.26
C TRP A 39 -1.00 19.18 24.49
N THR A 40 0.29 19.42 24.29
CA THR A 40 1.14 20.10 25.26
C THR A 40 1.34 21.52 24.76
N ASP A 41 0.86 22.50 25.54
CA ASP A 41 1.06 23.92 25.27
C ASP A 41 2.48 24.33 25.70
N LEU A 42 3.10 25.19 24.91
CA LEU A 42 4.53 25.50 24.96
C LEU A 42 4.78 27.01 24.96
N GLY A 43 4.18 27.73 24.02
CA GLY A 43 4.38 29.17 23.82
C GLY A 43 5.86 29.54 23.68
N ILE A 44 6.58 28.89 22.75
CA ILE A 44 8.01 29.15 22.52
C ILE A 44 8.17 30.16 21.38
N HIS A 45 8.80 31.30 21.66
CA HIS A 45 9.07 32.33 20.66
C HIS A 45 10.38 32.04 19.91
N LEU A 46 10.33 32.00 18.58
CA LEU A 46 11.49 31.75 17.72
C LEU A 46 11.97 33.03 17.02
N HIS A 47 13.24 33.38 17.25
CA HIS A 47 13.93 34.53 16.70
C HIS A 47 15.34 34.13 16.26
N THR A 48 15.75 34.50 15.05
CA THR A 48 17.02 34.09 14.43
C THR A 48 18.26 34.34 15.29
N ASP A 49 18.26 35.43 16.04
CA ASP A 49 19.42 35.90 16.82
C ASP A 49 19.42 35.37 18.29
N LYS A 50 18.38 34.62 18.69
CA LYS A 50 18.20 34.07 20.04
C LYS A 50 17.79 32.59 19.96
N VAL A 51 16.82 32.14 20.76
CA VAL A 51 16.22 30.81 20.57
C VAL A 51 15.57 30.77 19.19
N ASN A 52 16.15 30.00 18.28
CA ASN A 52 15.71 29.89 16.88
C ASN A 52 15.31 28.47 16.48
N ALA A 53 15.50 27.47 17.36
CA ALA A 53 15.24 26.07 17.07
C ALA A 53 14.48 25.34 18.19
N VAL A 54 13.61 24.41 17.79
CA VAL A 54 12.95 23.43 18.66
C VAL A 54 13.23 22.03 18.13
N THR A 55 13.71 21.14 19.00
CA THR A 55 13.80 19.71 18.72
C THR A 55 12.89 18.94 19.66
N LEU A 56 12.11 18.00 19.11
CA LEU A 56 11.40 16.95 19.83
C LEU A 56 12.13 15.62 19.57
N THR A 57 12.57 14.94 20.64
CA THR A 57 13.09 13.56 20.58
C THR A 57 12.14 12.63 21.30
N LEU A 58 11.87 11.44 20.75
CA LEU A 58 11.01 10.44 21.38
C LEU A 58 11.34 9.02 20.93
N ASP A 59 11.08 8.06 21.81
CA ASP A 59 11.12 6.64 21.49
C ASP A 59 9.70 6.21 21.11
N ALA A 60 9.50 5.54 19.96
CA ALA A 60 8.17 5.09 19.55
C ALA A 60 8.12 3.70 18.93
N LEU A 61 7.10 2.94 19.36
CA LEU A 61 6.73 1.62 18.86
C LEU A 61 5.36 1.73 18.17
N THR A 62 5.31 1.49 16.86
CA THR A 62 4.07 1.51 16.06
C THR A 62 4.27 0.76 14.73
N GLN A 63 3.25 0.04 14.27
CA GLN A 63 3.37 -0.84 13.11
C GLN A 63 3.50 -0.11 11.76
N GLN A 64 2.70 0.94 11.55
CA GLN A 64 2.54 1.58 10.24
C GLN A 64 2.96 3.04 10.23
N GLU A 65 2.38 3.87 11.11
CA GLU A 65 2.50 5.33 11.03
C GLU A 65 2.57 6.01 12.41
N LEU A 66 3.41 7.04 12.51
CA LEU A 66 3.59 7.94 13.65
C LEU A 66 3.35 9.37 13.15
N GLN A 67 2.52 10.14 13.86
CA GLN A 67 2.23 11.53 13.52
C GLN A 67 2.61 12.47 14.66
N VAL A 68 3.36 13.52 14.33
CA VAL A 68 3.68 14.63 15.23
C VAL A 68 3.10 15.90 14.62
N HIS A 69 2.23 16.58 15.37
CA HIS A 69 1.63 17.84 14.98
C HIS A 69 2.26 18.98 15.76
N VAL A 70 2.62 20.05 15.06
CA VAL A 70 3.13 21.31 15.63
C VAL A 70 2.18 22.42 15.22
N ARG A 71 1.62 23.15 16.20
CA ARG A 71 0.87 24.39 15.95
C ARG A 71 1.81 25.57 16.12
N ALA A 72 1.75 26.50 15.18
CA ALA A 72 2.56 27.70 15.20
C ALA A 72 1.74 28.92 14.76
N LEU A 73 1.85 30.01 15.50
CA LEU A 73 1.48 31.32 15.01
C LEU A 73 2.65 31.86 14.16
N ILE A 74 2.33 32.34 12.96
CA ILE A 74 3.24 33.13 12.15
C ILE A 74 2.52 34.45 11.87
N ASP A 75 3.03 35.54 12.43
CA ASP A 75 2.40 36.88 12.37
C ASP A 75 0.94 36.89 12.83
N GLY A 76 0.70 36.22 13.97
CA GLY A 76 -0.64 36.06 14.56
C GLY A 76 -1.59 35.18 13.75
N HIS A 77 -1.17 34.62 12.61
CA HIS A 77 -1.95 33.66 11.82
C HIS A 77 -1.61 32.23 12.25
N PRO A 78 -2.60 31.41 12.69
CA PRO A 78 -2.33 30.04 13.11
C PRO A 78 -2.15 29.10 11.90
N TRP A 79 -1.08 28.31 11.98
CA TRP A 79 -0.68 27.24 11.08
C TRP A 79 -0.51 25.94 11.86
N SER A 80 -0.69 24.81 11.18
CA SER A 80 -0.31 23.50 11.72
C SER A 80 0.60 22.77 10.75
N TYR A 81 1.73 22.29 11.25
CA TYR A 81 2.60 21.33 10.58
C TYR A 81 2.23 19.93 11.08
N GLU A 82 2.12 18.97 10.17
CA GLU A 82 1.94 17.55 10.45
C GLU A 82 3.13 16.80 9.86
N PHE A 83 4.02 16.31 10.72
CA PHE A 83 5.01 15.30 10.36
C PHE A 83 4.32 13.94 10.34
N LEU A 84 4.26 13.31 9.17
CA LEU A 84 3.81 11.94 8.99
C LEU A 84 5.02 11.04 8.73
N CYS A 85 5.39 10.25 9.74
CA CYS A 85 6.28 9.12 9.59
C CYS A 85 5.47 7.89 9.17
N GLY A 86 5.91 7.19 8.12
CA GLY A 86 5.37 5.88 7.76
C GLY A 86 4.13 5.89 6.85
N GLY A 87 3.93 6.96 6.08
CA GLY A 87 2.97 6.97 4.97
C GLY A 87 3.24 5.85 3.96
N GLN A 88 2.28 5.57 3.07
CA GLN A 88 2.36 4.51 2.05
C GLN A 88 2.75 3.12 2.61
N GLY A 89 2.18 2.75 3.77
CA GLY A 89 2.47 1.48 4.41
C GLY A 89 3.92 1.40 4.90
N ASN A 90 4.34 2.40 5.69
CA ASN A 90 5.69 2.49 6.26
C ASN A 90 6.79 2.61 5.17
N THR A 91 6.62 3.54 4.21
CA THR A 91 7.62 3.87 3.17
C THR A 91 7.75 5.36 2.77
N GLU A 92 6.84 6.24 3.20
CA GLU A 92 6.87 7.69 2.97
C GLU A 92 7.04 8.45 4.29
N ALA A 93 7.94 9.44 4.31
CA ALA A 93 8.00 10.49 5.30
C ALA A 93 7.53 11.80 4.65
N SER A 94 6.67 12.56 5.31
CA SER A 94 6.19 13.85 4.76
C SER A 94 5.88 14.87 5.84
N VAL A 95 5.90 16.15 5.46
CA VAL A 95 5.48 17.28 6.30
C VAL A 95 4.45 18.11 5.54
N LEU A 96 3.21 18.13 6.04
CA LEU A 96 2.15 19.00 5.51
C LEU A 96 2.04 20.27 6.37
N LYS A 97 1.96 21.44 5.73
CA LYS A 97 1.53 22.70 6.34
C LYS A 97 0.05 22.94 6.02
N ARG A 98 -0.74 23.24 7.04
CA ARG A 98 -2.16 23.65 6.93
C ARG A 98 -2.35 25.06 7.48
N GLY A 99 -3.02 25.92 6.71
CA GLY A 99 -3.44 27.25 7.16
C GLY A 99 -4.94 27.36 7.42
N VAL A 100 -5.36 28.42 8.11
CA VAL A 100 -6.76 28.69 8.55
C VAL A 100 -7.83 28.47 7.47
N LYS A 101 -7.52 28.80 6.20
CA LYS A 101 -8.45 28.65 5.06
C LYS A 101 -8.55 27.21 4.50
N GLY A 102 -8.03 26.20 5.21
CA GLY A 102 -8.02 24.80 4.77
C GLY A 102 -7.08 24.51 3.60
N LYS A 103 -6.21 25.45 3.22
CA LYS A 103 -5.17 25.21 2.21
C LYS A 103 -4.08 24.33 2.82
N GLU A 104 -3.94 23.13 2.29
CA GLU A 104 -2.82 22.23 2.54
C GLU A 104 -1.67 22.55 1.58
N VAL A 105 -0.43 22.43 2.05
CA VAL A 105 0.81 22.55 1.27
C VAL A 105 1.78 21.46 1.75
N ASP A 106 2.26 20.61 0.85
CA ASP A 106 3.38 19.71 1.14
C ASP A 106 4.68 20.53 1.24
N VAL A 107 5.30 20.57 2.42
CA VAL A 107 6.60 21.22 2.65
C VAL A 107 7.74 20.29 2.25
N ALA A 108 7.58 18.99 2.49
CA ALA A 108 8.47 17.94 2.00
C ALA A 108 7.73 16.60 1.96
N CYS A 109 8.13 15.73 1.03
CA CYS A 109 7.65 14.35 0.92
C CYS A 109 8.78 13.50 0.32
N THR A 110 9.18 12.42 0.99
CA THR A 110 10.36 11.61 0.65
C THR A 110 10.10 10.14 0.89
N PHE A 111 10.58 9.28 -0.02
CA PHE A 111 10.63 7.84 0.21
C PHE A 111 11.69 7.53 1.27
N CYS A 112 11.26 7.10 2.45
CA CYS A 112 12.12 6.88 3.61
C CYS A 112 12.53 5.42 3.83
N GLY A 113 11.97 4.46 3.07
CA GLY A 113 12.00 3.07 3.49
C GLY A 113 11.20 2.86 4.78
N ARG A 114 11.46 1.80 5.55
CA ARG A 114 10.73 1.52 6.79
C ARG A 114 11.34 2.27 7.97
N ILE A 115 10.55 3.16 8.56
CA ILE A 115 10.95 3.95 9.74
C ILE A 115 10.17 3.59 11.00
N CYS A 116 9.10 2.80 10.90
CA CYS A 116 8.31 2.32 12.05
C CYS A 116 8.42 0.78 12.23
N SER A 117 8.15 0.27 13.43
CA SER A 117 7.94 -1.16 13.71
C SER A 117 7.15 -1.36 15.01
N ASP A 118 6.41 -2.47 15.08
CA ASP A 118 5.72 -2.98 16.27
C ASP A 118 6.59 -3.95 17.11
N THR A 119 7.69 -4.46 16.54
CA THR A 119 8.66 -5.32 17.27
C THR A 119 9.83 -4.54 17.89
N THR A 120 10.12 -3.36 17.35
CA THR A 120 11.38 -2.65 17.60
C THR A 120 11.08 -1.16 17.73
N ALA A 121 11.33 -0.58 18.91
CA ALA A 121 11.15 0.85 19.11
C ALA A 121 12.17 1.63 18.27
N GLY A 122 11.71 2.64 17.54
CA GLY A 122 12.58 3.62 16.90
C GLY A 122 12.86 4.78 17.83
N HIS A 123 14.08 5.31 17.76
CA HIS A 123 14.44 6.60 18.34
C HIS A 123 14.26 7.66 17.26
N TYR A 124 13.34 8.60 17.43
CA TYR A 124 13.03 9.61 16.42
C TYR A 124 13.39 11.00 16.92
N TRP A 125 13.88 11.84 16.01
CA TRP A 125 14.04 13.27 16.25
C TRP A 125 13.29 14.07 15.17
N PHE A 126 12.62 15.13 15.61
CA PHE A 126 11.87 16.08 14.79
C PHE A 126 12.36 17.48 15.13
N HIS A 127 12.70 18.28 14.13
CA HIS A 127 13.38 19.55 14.31
C HIS A 127 12.71 20.63 13.46
N VAL A 128 12.45 21.79 14.06
CA VAL A 128 11.93 22.99 13.42
C VAL A 128 12.81 24.16 13.83
N SER A 129 13.35 24.89 12.86
CA SER A 129 14.21 26.04 13.11
C SER A 129 13.93 27.20 12.17
N VAL A 130 14.39 28.39 12.56
CA VAL A 130 14.35 29.63 11.78
C VAL A 130 15.79 30.09 11.53
N HIS A 131 16.16 30.22 10.26
CA HIS A 131 17.49 30.71 9.85
C HIS A 131 17.37 31.76 8.75
N PRO A 132 18.29 32.74 8.69
CA PRO A 132 18.32 33.72 7.59
C PRO A 132 18.55 33.03 6.24
N GLU A 133 17.95 33.56 5.17
CA GLU A 133 18.04 32.97 3.85
C GLU A 133 19.39 33.28 3.15
N SER A 134 20.06 32.24 2.68
CA SER A 134 21.31 32.32 1.93
C SER A 134 21.10 32.96 0.55
N GLY A 135 21.19 34.29 0.50
CA GLY A 135 21.16 35.08 -0.75
C GLY A 135 20.48 36.44 -0.64
N GLN A 136 19.65 36.68 0.38
CA GLN A 136 18.99 37.97 0.62
C GLN A 136 18.94 38.29 2.12
N GLU A 137 19.66 39.31 2.56
CA GLU A 137 19.90 39.67 3.98
C GLU A 137 18.65 40.10 4.79
N ARG A 138 17.46 40.02 4.21
CA ARG A 138 16.19 40.57 4.75
C ARG A 138 15.11 39.53 5.04
N ASN A 139 15.34 38.27 4.68
CA ASN A 139 14.35 37.20 4.86
C ASN A 139 14.93 36.07 5.71
N ASP A 140 14.04 35.43 6.47
CA ASP A 140 14.32 34.19 7.19
C ASP A 140 13.46 33.06 6.60
N ALA A 141 13.87 31.81 6.80
CA ALA A 141 13.15 30.63 6.35
C ALA A 141 12.91 29.66 7.50
N ILE A 142 11.68 29.16 7.61
CA ILE A 142 11.38 28.02 8.46
C ILE A 142 11.94 26.77 7.77
N GLN A 143 12.83 26.08 8.48
CA GLN A 143 13.40 24.81 8.06
C GLN A 143 12.89 23.70 8.98
N ILE A 144 12.64 22.54 8.38
CA ILE A 144 12.03 21.40 9.03
C ILE A 144 12.83 20.15 8.66
N SER A 145 13.21 19.35 9.64
CA SER A 145 13.89 18.08 9.41
C SER A 145 13.48 17.01 10.41
N MET A 146 13.66 15.75 10.02
CA MET A 146 13.45 14.60 10.89
C MET A 146 14.38 13.45 10.51
N GLY A 147 14.68 12.59 11.47
CA GLY A 147 15.52 11.41 11.29
C GLY A 147 15.34 10.40 12.40
N VAL A 148 16.13 9.31 12.32
CA VAL A 148 16.00 8.15 13.20
C VAL A 148 17.35 7.83 13.84
N GLY A 149 17.46 8.10 15.14
CA GLY A 149 18.66 7.94 15.95
C GLY A 149 18.60 8.78 17.22
N SER A 150 19.60 8.61 18.10
CA SER A 150 19.76 9.43 19.32
C SER A 150 20.50 10.75 19.07
N VAL A 151 21.16 10.90 17.92
CA VAL A 151 21.89 12.11 17.52
C VAL A 151 21.06 12.90 16.52
N VAL A 152 20.66 14.11 16.90
CA VAL A 152 19.91 15.03 16.04
C VAL A 152 20.77 15.44 14.84
N GLY A 153 20.21 15.36 13.63
CA GLY A 153 20.92 15.60 12.37
C GLY A 153 21.54 14.35 11.75
N ASP A 154 21.93 13.34 12.54
CA ASP A 154 22.35 12.04 12.00
C ASP A 154 21.15 11.25 11.47
N LYS A 155 21.38 10.46 10.41
CA LYS A 155 20.35 9.64 9.73
C LYS A 155 19.09 10.44 9.41
N ALA A 156 19.27 11.65 8.87
CA ALA A 156 18.20 12.48 8.36
C ALA A 156 17.40 11.72 7.28
N VAL A 157 16.09 11.63 7.48
CA VAL A 157 15.14 10.91 6.62
C VAL A 157 14.35 11.88 5.75
N LEU A 158 14.08 13.09 6.25
CA LEU A 158 13.40 14.16 5.53
C LEU A 158 14.01 15.51 5.92
N VAL A 159 14.14 16.38 4.93
CA VAL A 159 14.42 17.81 5.08
C VAL A 159 13.43 18.57 4.20
N GLY A 160 12.89 19.66 4.72
CA GLY A 160 12.00 20.57 4.04
C GLY A 160 12.32 22.02 4.39
N LYS A 161 12.04 22.93 3.46
CA LYS A 161 12.13 24.37 3.64
C LYS A 161 10.78 24.95 3.26
N ASP A 162 10.15 25.63 4.20
CA ASP A 162 8.86 26.28 3.99
C ASP A 162 9.06 27.71 3.44
N SER A 163 7.94 28.30 3.06
CA SER A 163 7.70 29.71 2.74
C SER A 163 8.68 30.67 3.41
N ILE A 164 9.34 31.48 2.60
CA ILE A 164 10.24 32.56 3.01
C ILE A 164 9.43 33.62 3.77
N LEU A 165 9.94 34.07 4.92
CA LEU A 165 9.32 35.07 5.80
C LEU A 165 10.17 36.36 5.84
N PRO A 166 9.55 37.56 5.92
CA PRO A 166 10.28 38.78 6.27
C PRO A 166 10.96 38.66 7.65
N ARG A 167 12.13 39.30 7.84
CA ARG A 167 12.83 39.33 9.14
C ARG A 167 12.08 39.99 10.30
N SER A 168 10.96 40.65 10.03
CA SER A 168 10.04 41.15 11.06
C SER A 168 9.04 40.09 11.56
N SER A 169 9.03 38.89 10.98
CA SER A 169 8.00 37.90 11.28
C SER A 169 8.16 37.26 12.66
N SER A 170 7.05 37.21 13.39
CA SER A 170 6.92 36.53 14.66
C SER A 170 6.55 35.06 14.44
N VAL A 171 7.42 34.13 14.86
CA VAL A 171 7.16 32.69 14.79
C VAL A 171 7.05 32.16 16.22
N VAL A 172 5.88 31.69 16.63
CA VAL A 172 5.62 31.17 17.98
C VAL A 172 5.10 29.74 17.89
N ILE A 173 5.79 28.78 18.51
CA ILE A 173 5.30 27.41 18.64
C ILE A 173 4.31 27.36 19.81
N GLU A 174 3.02 27.34 19.48
CA GLU A 174 1.94 27.34 20.49
C GLU A 174 1.92 26.02 21.27
N SER A 175 1.83 24.90 20.56
CA SER A 175 1.59 23.58 21.15
C SER A 175 1.98 22.44 20.21
N ILE A 176 2.28 21.28 20.80
CA ILE A 176 2.63 20.05 20.08
C ILE A 176 1.72 18.90 20.52
N GLY A 177 1.45 17.96 19.63
CA GLY A 177 0.67 16.76 19.89
C GLY A 177 1.17 15.56 19.11
N ILE A 178 1.09 14.38 19.73
CA ILE A 178 1.51 13.09 19.14
C ILE A 178 0.25 12.24 18.90
N THR A 179 0.19 11.53 17.78
CA THR A 179 -0.91 10.60 17.46
C THR A 179 -0.50 9.55 16.42
N SER A 180 -1.42 8.65 16.08
CA SER A 180 -1.32 7.72 14.95
C SER A 180 -2.70 7.52 14.33
N GLY A 181 -2.76 7.27 13.02
CA GLY A 181 -4.01 7.07 12.31
C GLY A 181 -4.51 5.62 12.33
N ARG A 182 -3.69 4.70 11.83
CA ARG A 182 -4.07 3.30 11.53
C ARG A 182 -3.50 2.27 12.50
N SER A 183 -2.32 2.51 13.04
CA SER A 183 -1.68 1.62 14.01
C SER A 183 -1.87 2.13 15.44
N ALA A 184 -1.74 1.25 16.43
CA ALA A 184 -1.50 1.69 17.80
C ALA A 184 -0.06 2.25 17.92
N LEU A 185 0.13 3.26 18.74
CA LEU A 185 1.40 3.95 18.97
C LEU A 185 1.68 4.00 20.47
N LYS A 186 2.87 3.54 20.86
CA LYS A 186 3.40 3.74 22.22
C LYS A 186 4.62 4.63 22.12
N SER A 187 4.55 5.83 22.68
CA SER A 187 5.68 6.76 22.76
C SER A 187 6.20 6.87 24.20
N ARG A 188 7.53 6.89 24.34
CA ARG A 188 8.27 6.97 25.61
C ARG A 188 9.38 8.02 25.51
N ASN A 189 9.86 8.50 26.66
CA ASN A 189 11.00 9.42 26.75
C ASN A 189 10.82 10.69 25.89
N VAL A 190 9.58 11.18 25.82
CA VAL A 190 9.21 12.29 24.93
C VAL A 190 9.75 13.60 25.49
N LEU A 191 10.77 14.16 24.82
CA LEU A 191 11.53 15.30 25.32
C LEU A 191 11.61 16.41 24.26
N LEU A 192 11.30 17.64 24.67
CA LEU A 192 11.37 18.81 23.82
C LEU A 192 12.44 19.80 24.32
N ARG A 193 13.22 20.38 23.41
CA ARG A 193 14.28 21.36 23.70
C ARG A 193 14.17 22.58 22.80
N SER A 194 13.90 23.75 23.38
CA SER A 194 14.15 25.03 22.71
C SER A 194 15.63 25.41 22.89
N HIS A 195 16.28 25.88 21.82
CA HIS A 195 17.72 26.16 21.83
C HIS A 195 18.14 27.15 20.74
N VAL A 196 19.38 27.61 20.83
CA VAL A 196 20.06 28.42 19.81
C VAL A 196 20.87 27.48 18.91
N GLN A 197 20.75 27.63 17.60
CA GLN A 197 21.54 26.89 16.62
C GLN A 197 22.01 27.82 15.49
N PRO A 198 23.34 28.02 15.29
CA PRO A 198 23.86 29.00 14.34
C PRO A 198 23.66 28.58 12.86
N THR A 199 23.53 27.28 12.62
CA THR A 199 23.33 26.67 11.30
C THR A 199 22.28 25.55 11.40
N PRO A 200 21.62 25.16 10.30
CA PRO A 200 20.61 24.10 10.32
C PRO A 200 21.13 22.77 10.86
N ALA A 201 20.29 22.04 11.62
CA ALA A 201 20.61 20.68 12.06
C ALA A 201 20.82 19.69 10.90
N VAL A 202 20.25 19.98 9.73
CA VAL A 202 20.52 19.27 8.48
C VAL A 202 20.59 20.26 7.33
N ALA A 203 21.69 20.26 6.58
CA ALA A 203 21.80 21.08 5.38
C ALA A 203 20.86 20.58 4.26
N SER A 204 20.29 21.49 3.47
CA SER A 204 19.27 21.15 2.46
C SER A 204 19.77 20.28 1.29
N ASP A 205 21.08 20.08 1.18
CA ASP A 205 21.73 19.19 0.23
C ASP A 205 22.21 17.85 0.84
N THR A 206 21.90 17.60 2.12
CA THR A 206 22.24 16.34 2.80
C THR A 206 21.59 15.15 2.10
N ILE A 207 22.40 14.13 1.82
CA ILE A 207 21.92 12.89 1.21
C ILE A 207 21.16 12.11 2.28
N LEU A 208 19.84 12.07 2.15
CA LEU A 208 18.93 11.44 3.10
C LEU A 208 19.16 9.91 3.17
N THR A 209 18.99 9.34 4.36
CA THR A 209 19.13 7.89 4.58
C THR A 209 17.81 7.17 4.31
N VAL A 210 17.88 6.07 3.56
CA VAL A 210 16.73 5.19 3.30
C VAL A 210 16.81 4.03 4.29
N MET A 211 15.74 3.79 5.04
CA MET A 211 15.79 2.95 6.22
C MET A 211 15.28 1.54 5.94
N SER A 212 15.97 0.50 6.41
CA SER A 212 15.46 -0.88 6.36
C SER A 212 14.43 -1.18 7.46
N ASP A 213 14.58 -0.49 8.60
CA ASP A 213 13.88 -0.70 9.86
C ASP A 213 14.22 0.45 10.85
N PRO A 214 13.45 0.67 11.93
CA PRO A 214 13.69 1.75 12.90
C PRO A 214 15.02 1.75 13.67
N SER A 215 15.92 0.78 13.52
CA SER A 215 17.23 0.79 14.21
C SER A 215 18.23 1.84 13.70
N GLY A 216 17.95 2.46 12.53
CA GLY A 216 18.92 3.34 11.88
C GLY A 216 19.87 2.61 10.93
N THR A 217 19.44 1.49 10.34
CA THR A 217 20.18 0.77 9.30
C THR A 217 19.78 1.28 7.91
N ASP A 218 20.76 1.57 7.05
CA ASP A 218 20.53 1.99 5.67
C ASP A 218 20.18 0.78 4.79
N LEU A 219 19.15 0.94 3.95
CA LEU A 219 18.66 -0.04 3.00
C LEU A 219 19.50 -0.10 1.71
N LEU A 220 20.16 1.01 1.35
CA LEU A 220 21.00 1.08 0.16
C LEU A 220 22.31 0.35 0.42
N THR A 221 22.70 -0.56 -0.48
CA THR A 221 24.07 -1.09 -0.49
C THR A 221 25.08 0.05 -0.72
N ALA A 222 26.35 -0.14 -0.35
CA ALA A 222 27.38 0.87 -0.50
C ALA A 222 27.46 1.43 -1.94
N ASP A 223 27.34 0.56 -2.95
CA ASP A 223 27.36 0.93 -4.37
C ASP A 223 26.11 1.72 -4.79
N GLN A 224 24.93 1.35 -4.27
CA GLN A 224 23.69 2.09 -4.50
C GLN A 224 23.72 3.46 -3.81
N ARG A 225 24.26 3.53 -2.59
CA ARG A 225 24.44 4.77 -1.82
C ARG A 225 25.43 5.72 -2.50
N ALA A 226 26.53 5.20 -3.03
CA ALA A 226 27.49 5.96 -3.85
C ALA A 226 26.85 6.45 -5.17
N SER A 227 26.08 5.59 -5.85
CA SER A 227 25.35 5.95 -7.07
C SER A 227 24.32 7.05 -6.83
N PHE A 228 23.59 6.98 -5.71
CA PHE A 228 22.64 8.00 -5.27
C PHE A 228 23.36 9.32 -4.94
N ALA A 229 24.49 9.27 -4.22
CA ALA A 229 25.32 10.44 -3.93
C ALA A 229 25.80 11.15 -5.22
N ALA A 230 26.33 10.39 -6.18
CA ALA A 230 26.77 10.92 -7.48
C ALA A 230 25.61 11.52 -8.31
N ALA A 231 24.40 10.97 -8.18
CA ALA A 231 23.21 11.54 -8.80
C ALA A 231 22.77 12.85 -8.13
N CYS A 232 22.81 12.95 -6.80
CA CYS A 232 22.57 14.19 -6.05
C CYS A 232 23.58 15.29 -6.42
N GLU A 233 24.87 14.97 -6.50
CA GLU A 233 25.87 15.90 -7.03
C GLU A 233 25.61 16.32 -8.48
N SER A 234 25.20 15.39 -9.33
CA SER A 234 24.88 15.68 -10.74
C SER A 234 23.61 16.52 -10.89
N ALA A 235 22.71 16.47 -9.91
CA ALA A 235 21.56 17.37 -9.79
C ALA A 235 21.96 18.75 -9.26
N ARG A 236 22.86 18.84 -8.26
CA ARG A 236 23.47 20.11 -7.81
C ARG A 236 24.19 20.84 -8.96
N ARG A 237 25.17 20.19 -9.60
CA ARG A 237 25.91 20.71 -10.77
C ARG A 237 25.03 21.08 -11.98
N ARG A 238 23.76 20.66 -12.00
CA ARG A 238 22.74 21.09 -12.98
C ARG A 238 22.00 22.33 -12.48
N ALA A 239 21.52 22.33 -11.23
CA ALA A 239 20.94 23.49 -10.56
C ALA A 239 21.87 24.73 -10.68
N ASP A 240 23.12 24.59 -10.25
CA ASP A 240 24.15 25.64 -10.27
C ASP A 240 24.43 26.19 -11.68
N ARG A 241 24.32 25.33 -12.71
CA ARG A 241 24.62 25.68 -14.11
C ARG A 241 23.48 26.41 -14.81
N PHE A 242 22.24 26.19 -14.37
CA PHE A 242 21.03 26.70 -15.01
C PHE A 242 20.25 27.68 -14.11
N ASP A 243 20.87 28.15 -13.02
CA ASP A 243 20.28 29.03 -12.00
C ASP A 243 18.89 28.54 -11.50
N GLY A 244 18.80 27.22 -11.29
CA GLY A 244 17.55 26.53 -10.99
C GLY A 244 17.52 25.96 -9.58
N THR A 245 16.32 25.83 -9.01
CA THR A 245 16.13 25.19 -7.69
C THR A 245 16.64 23.74 -7.70
N TYR A 246 17.50 23.39 -6.74
CA TYR A 246 17.92 22.01 -6.52
C TYR A 246 16.72 21.14 -6.10
N ILE A 247 16.50 20.05 -6.83
CA ILE A 247 15.53 19.01 -6.50
C ILE A 247 16.30 17.69 -6.37
N PRO A 248 16.29 17.02 -5.20
CA PRO A 248 17.00 15.75 -5.03
C PRO A 248 16.35 14.64 -5.88
N PRO A 249 17.14 13.77 -6.53
CA PRO A 249 16.60 12.61 -7.24
C PRO A 249 15.92 11.64 -6.25
N PRO A 250 14.76 11.04 -6.58
CA PRO A 250 14.08 10.12 -5.67
C PRO A 250 14.93 8.88 -5.36
N ALA A 251 15.26 8.66 -4.08
CA ALA A 251 16.09 7.53 -3.64
C ALA A 251 15.53 6.15 -4.07
N LYS A 252 14.21 6.05 -4.24
CA LYS A 252 13.54 4.84 -4.75
C LYS A 252 13.97 4.40 -6.15
N HIS A 253 14.64 5.26 -6.94
CA HIS A 253 15.18 4.90 -8.26
C HIS A 253 16.50 4.13 -8.21
N PHE A 254 17.16 4.06 -7.04
CA PHE A 254 18.43 3.34 -6.83
C PHE A 254 18.23 1.96 -6.20
N LEU A 255 17.00 1.64 -5.78
CA LEU A 255 16.57 0.34 -5.28
C LEU A 255 15.98 -0.50 -6.42
N ASP A 256 16.03 -1.83 -6.27
CA ASP A 256 15.22 -2.72 -7.11
C ASP A 256 13.72 -2.44 -6.87
N SER A 257 12.98 -2.26 -7.96
CA SER A 257 11.53 -2.23 -8.03
C SER A 257 10.83 -3.31 -7.18
N LYS A 258 11.41 -4.51 -7.06
CA LYS A 258 10.91 -5.61 -6.22
C LYS A 258 10.96 -5.26 -4.74
N VAL A 259 12.05 -4.65 -4.28
CA VAL A 259 12.25 -4.23 -2.87
C VAL A 259 11.26 -3.12 -2.52
N VAL A 260 11.14 -2.10 -3.39
CA VAL A 260 10.17 -1.00 -3.21
C VAL A 260 8.74 -1.53 -3.14
N ARG A 261 8.34 -2.37 -4.11
CA ARG A 261 7.01 -3.02 -4.15
C ARG A 261 6.77 -3.93 -2.94
N MET A 262 7.81 -4.61 -2.44
CA MET A 262 7.70 -5.45 -1.24
C MET A 262 7.42 -4.60 0.00
N MET A 263 8.17 -3.51 0.21
CA MET A 263 8.02 -2.66 1.40
C MET A 263 6.63 -2.01 1.48
N GLN A 264 6.19 -1.35 0.41
CA GLN A 264 4.89 -0.65 0.32
C GLN A 264 3.67 -1.53 0.64
N ARG A 265 3.79 -2.85 0.47
CA ARG A 265 2.68 -3.82 0.59
C ARG A 265 2.78 -4.64 1.86
N SER A 266 3.99 -5.03 2.25
CA SER A 266 4.22 -5.73 3.52
C SER A 266 3.93 -4.88 4.75
N GLY A 267 3.97 -3.54 4.67
CA GLY A 267 3.48 -2.66 5.73
C GLY A 267 1.98 -2.83 6.05
N ALA A 268 1.19 -3.44 5.15
CA ALA A 268 -0.23 -3.73 5.35
C ALA A 268 -0.52 -5.21 5.67
N VAL A 269 0.48 -6.10 5.66
CA VAL A 269 0.31 -7.55 5.85
C VAL A 269 1.16 -7.99 7.05
N ALA A 270 0.57 -7.89 8.25
CA ALA A 270 1.19 -8.33 9.50
C ALA A 270 1.35 -9.87 9.55
N ASP A 271 0.43 -10.60 8.91
CA ASP A 271 0.45 -12.05 8.84
C ASP A 271 1.54 -12.54 7.88
N LYS A 272 2.72 -12.85 8.42
CA LYS A 272 3.76 -13.60 7.70
C LYS A 272 3.22 -14.99 7.37
N GLY A 273 2.86 -15.20 6.10
CA GLY A 273 2.38 -16.49 5.61
C GLY A 273 3.43 -17.60 5.75
N PHE A 274 2.94 -18.84 5.80
CA PHE A 274 3.76 -20.04 5.97
C PHE A 274 4.73 -20.25 4.79
N ALA A 275 5.99 -19.89 4.98
CA ALA A 275 7.07 -20.18 4.05
C ALA A 275 7.56 -21.63 4.22
N THR A 276 7.85 -22.33 3.11
CA THR A 276 8.26 -23.74 3.16
C THR A 276 9.77 -23.92 3.19
N GLY A 277 10.54 -22.99 2.60
CA GLY A 277 11.98 -22.82 2.89
C GLY A 277 12.93 -23.85 2.27
N PHE A 278 12.43 -24.89 1.61
CA PHE A 278 13.24 -25.86 0.86
C PHE A 278 12.50 -26.37 -0.37
N ASP A 279 13.23 -26.77 -1.42
CA ASP A 279 12.62 -27.34 -2.62
C ASP A 279 12.22 -28.81 -2.39
N VAL A 280 10.92 -29.08 -2.48
CA VAL A 280 10.35 -30.43 -2.37
C VAL A 280 10.65 -31.28 -3.62
N MET A 281 11.01 -30.65 -4.75
CA MET A 281 11.36 -31.33 -6.00
C MET A 281 12.87 -31.46 -6.23
N ALA A 282 13.70 -31.02 -5.27
CA ALA A 282 15.14 -31.32 -5.31
C ALA A 282 15.37 -32.85 -5.30
N ALA A 283 16.33 -33.32 -6.10
CA ALA A 283 16.61 -34.75 -6.27
C ALA A 283 16.83 -35.48 -4.93
N ASP A 284 17.50 -34.83 -3.97
CA ASP A 284 17.71 -35.36 -2.61
C ASP A 284 16.41 -35.53 -1.82
N GLU A 285 15.45 -34.60 -1.93
CA GLU A 285 14.16 -34.71 -1.24
C GLU A 285 13.22 -35.71 -1.92
N VAL A 286 13.26 -35.81 -3.25
CA VAL A 286 12.60 -36.88 -4.02
C VAL A 286 13.16 -38.24 -3.60
N ALA A 287 14.48 -38.41 -3.58
CA ALA A 287 15.12 -39.64 -3.12
C ALA A 287 14.79 -39.97 -1.64
N LYS A 288 14.74 -38.96 -0.74
CA LYS A 288 14.26 -39.14 0.63
C LYS A 288 12.78 -39.51 0.69
N ARG A 289 11.93 -39.05 -0.24
CA ARG A 289 10.51 -39.41 -0.34
C ARG A 289 10.34 -40.86 -0.81
N ASP A 290 11.11 -41.27 -1.81
CA ASP A 290 11.10 -42.63 -2.37
C ASP A 290 11.66 -43.63 -1.35
N ALA A 291 12.78 -43.33 -0.71
CA ALA A 291 13.34 -44.13 0.38
C ALA A 291 12.38 -44.26 1.58
N ARG A 292 11.57 -43.22 1.87
CA ARG A 292 10.46 -43.31 2.83
C ARG A 292 9.34 -44.22 2.32
N ARG A 293 8.90 -44.10 1.06
CA ARG A 293 7.86 -44.97 0.45
C ARG A 293 8.23 -46.44 0.56
N HIS A 294 9.48 -46.79 0.22
CA HIS A 294 10.00 -48.15 0.34
C HIS A 294 10.07 -48.64 1.79
N ARG A 295 10.52 -47.81 2.75
CA ARG A 295 10.56 -48.19 4.18
C ARG A 295 9.20 -48.46 4.80
N PHE A 296 8.16 -47.73 4.37
CA PHE A 296 6.79 -47.91 4.86
C PHE A 296 5.96 -48.88 3.99
N ASN A 297 6.59 -49.53 3.00
CA ASN A 297 5.99 -50.54 2.12
C ASN A 297 4.67 -50.08 1.46
N LEU A 298 4.59 -48.79 1.15
CA LEU A 298 3.42 -48.13 0.55
C LEU A 298 3.25 -48.58 -0.90
N SER A 299 2.14 -49.27 -1.18
CA SER A 299 1.90 -49.95 -2.46
C SER A 299 1.31 -49.08 -3.57
N MET A 300 0.78 -47.90 -3.24
CA MET A 300 0.26 -46.94 -4.20
C MET A 300 1.27 -45.81 -4.48
N ASP A 301 1.28 -45.32 -5.73
CA ASP A 301 1.94 -44.07 -6.05
C ASP A 301 1.10 -42.88 -5.58
N TYR A 302 1.41 -42.39 -4.38
CA TYR A 302 0.92 -41.11 -3.87
C TYR A 302 1.53 -39.96 -4.69
N ASP A 303 0.99 -39.73 -5.88
CA ASP A 303 1.16 -38.50 -6.64
C ASP A 303 0.43 -37.33 -5.94
N THR A 304 0.58 -36.10 -6.45
CA THR A 304 -0.09 -34.94 -5.85
C THR A 304 -1.61 -35.05 -5.89
N LYS A 305 -2.20 -35.69 -6.90
CA LYS A 305 -3.66 -35.85 -7.04
C LYS A 305 -4.20 -36.85 -6.03
N THR A 306 -3.54 -38.00 -5.87
CA THR A 306 -3.86 -39.03 -4.88
C THR A 306 -3.76 -38.49 -3.46
N ALA A 307 -2.69 -37.75 -3.14
CA ALA A 307 -2.52 -37.13 -1.84
C ALA A 307 -3.59 -36.05 -1.55
N LEU A 308 -3.98 -35.26 -2.55
CA LEU A 308 -5.05 -34.26 -2.42
C LEU A 308 -6.43 -34.90 -2.26
N ALA A 309 -6.75 -35.97 -2.99
CA ALA A 309 -8.02 -36.66 -2.86
C ALA A 309 -8.22 -37.25 -1.45
N ILE A 310 -7.15 -37.83 -0.87
CA ILE A 310 -7.15 -38.32 0.51
C ILE A 310 -7.28 -37.15 1.51
N SER A 311 -6.62 -36.01 1.24
CA SER A 311 -6.76 -34.80 2.07
C SER A 311 -8.15 -34.16 2.00
N ASP A 312 -8.87 -34.31 0.89
CA ASP A 312 -10.27 -33.90 0.73
C ASP A 312 -11.26 -34.95 1.29
N GLY A 313 -10.77 -36.03 1.91
CA GLY A 313 -11.55 -37.02 2.65
C GLY A 313 -11.87 -38.33 1.93
N ALA A 314 -11.33 -38.58 0.73
CA ALA A 314 -11.53 -39.85 0.03
C ALA A 314 -10.73 -41.00 0.67
N THR A 315 -11.30 -42.20 0.72
CA THR A 315 -10.56 -43.40 1.13
C THR A 315 -9.65 -43.91 0.02
N GLU A 316 -8.70 -44.79 0.34
CA GLU A 316 -7.78 -45.37 -0.65
C GLU A 316 -8.53 -46.19 -1.72
N ASP A 317 -9.61 -46.88 -1.33
CA ASP A 317 -10.48 -47.59 -2.28
C ASP A 317 -11.33 -46.62 -3.13
N ASP A 318 -11.73 -45.45 -2.63
CA ASP A 318 -12.41 -44.42 -3.45
C ASP A 318 -11.46 -43.87 -4.53
N VAL A 319 -10.21 -43.55 -4.16
CA VAL A 319 -9.21 -43.05 -5.11
C VAL A 319 -8.91 -44.12 -6.18
N ARG A 320 -8.74 -45.37 -5.77
CA ARG A 320 -8.50 -46.49 -6.68
C ARG A 320 -9.70 -46.75 -7.59
N GLN A 321 -10.93 -46.73 -7.08
CA GLN A 321 -12.15 -46.81 -7.91
C GLN A 321 -12.27 -45.63 -8.88
N HIS A 322 -11.88 -44.41 -8.47
CA HIS A 322 -11.87 -43.24 -9.33
C HIS A 322 -10.81 -43.35 -10.45
N GLN A 323 -9.61 -43.84 -10.14
CA GLN A 323 -8.58 -44.15 -11.14
C GLN A 323 -9.07 -45.21 -12.15
N ASP A 324 -9.69 -46.29 -11.66
CA ASP A 324 -10.30 -47.33 -12.50
C ASP A 324 -11.42 -46.77 -13.41
N GLN A 325 -12.26 -45.89 -12.87
CA GLN A 325 -13.31 -45.22 -13.64
C GLN A 325 -12.72 -44.25 -14.69
N LEU A 326 -11.66 -43.51 -14.35
CA LEU A 326 -10.94 -42.64 -15.28
C LEU A 326 -10.32 -43.47 -16.42
N ALA A 327 -9.64 -44.58 -16.11
CA ALA A 327 -9.11 -45.51 -17.10
C ALA A 327 -10.21 -46.08 -18.02
N ARG A 328 -11.35 -46.49 -17.45
CA ARG A 328 -12.54 -46.95 -18.20
C ARG A 328 -13.25 -45.83 -18.99
N ARG A 329 -13.05 -44.55 -18.65
CA ARG A 329 -13.50 -43.40 -19.45
C ARG A 329 -12.51 -43.13 -20.59
N ALA A 330 -11.20 -43.08 -20.30
CA ALA A 330 -10.12 -42.91 -21.27
C ALA A 330 -10.12 -44.00 -22.37
N ALA A 331 -10.28 -45.28 -21.98
CA ALA A 331 -10.38 -46.40 -22.90
C ALA A 331 -11.67 -46.41 -23.74
N ARG A 332 -12.69 -45.60 -23.38
CA ARG A 332 -13.89 -45.37 -24.20
C ARG A 332 -13.68 -44.17 -25.14
N SER A 333 -13.19 -43.03 -24.66
CA SER A 333 -12.88 -41.87 -25.51
C SER A 333 -11.90 -42.24 -26.63
N ALA A 334 -10.84 -42.99 -26.33
CA ALA A 334 -9.89 -43.48 -27.33
C ALA A 334 -10.52 -44.41 -28.40
N LYS A 335 -11.63 -45.10 -28.09
CA LYS A 335 -12.36 -45.95 -29.05
C LYS A 335 -13.40 -45.21 -29.88
N PHE A 336 -13.86 -44.04 -29.42
CA PHE A 336 -14.92 -43.24 -30.05
C PHE A 336 -14.39 -41.93 -30.67
N GLY A 337 -13.08 -41.70 -30.72
CA GLY A 337 -12.45 -40.50 -31.29
C GLY A 337 -12.58 -39.23 -30.43
N ASN A 338 -13.63 -39.13 -29.61
CA ASN A 338 -13.85 -38.04 -28.67
C ASN A 338 -12.84 -38.06 -27.52
N MET A 339 -11.63 -37.58 -27.76
CA MET A 339 -10.75 -37.10 -26.69
C MET A 339 -11.51 -36.09 -25.83
N ALA A 340 -11.28 -36.11 -24.52
CA ALA A 340 -11.93 -35.17 -23.60
C ALA A 340 -11.26 -33.79 -23.73
N THR A 341 -11.70 -32.99 -24.70
CA THR A 341 -11.31 -31.58 -24.83
C THR A 341 -11.74 -30.85 -23.56
N LEU A 342 -10.77 -30.25 -22.87
CA LEU A 342 -11.07 -29.24 -21.87
C LEU A 342 -11.62 -28.02 -22.61
N ASP A 343 -12.77 -27.50 -22.17
CA ASP A 343 -13.22 -26.18 -22.61
C ASP A 343 -12.30 -25.13 -21.95
N LEU A 344 -11.38 -24.62 -22.76
CA LEU A 344 -10.42 -23.58 -22.42
C LEU A 344 -10.75 -22.25 -23.11
N ASP A 345 -11.91 -22.14 -23.75
CA ASP A 345 -12.34 -20.92 -24.41
C ASP A 345 -12.86 -19.90 -23.38
N ALA A 346 -12.47 -18.65 -23.57
CA ALA A 346 -12.91 -17.55 -22.72
C ALA A 346 -14.39 -17.25 -22.99
N ALA A 347 -15.21 -17.22 -21.94
CA ALA A 347 -16.66 -17.05 -22.00
C ALA A 347 -17.13 -15.68 -22.55
N SER A 348 -16.22 -14.79 -22.94
CA SER A 348 -16.51 -13.62 -23.78
C SER A 348 -15.25 -13.05 -24.44
N ALA A 349 -15.43 -12.30 -25.52
CA ALA A 349 -14.35 -11.55 -26.15
C ALA A 349 -13.67 -10.51 -25.23
N LYS A 350 -14.39 -9.95 -24.23
CA LYS A 350 -13.77 -9.08 -23.22
C LYS A 350 -12.77 -9.86 -22.37
N VAL A 351 -13.20 -10.99 -21.82
CA VAL A 351 -12.32 -11.86 -21.01
C VAL A 351 -11.12 -12.34 -21.82
N ALA A 352 -11.31 -12.71 -23.09
CA ALA A 352 -10.22 -13.05 -24.00
C ALA A 352 -9.21 -11.90 -24.21
N ALA A 353 -9.69 -10.65 -24.37
CA ALA A 353 -8.83 -9.47 -24.54
C ALA A 353 -8.15 -9.01 -23.23
N ASP A 354 -8.75 -9.34 -22.07
CA ASP A 354 -8.19 -9.12 -20.74
C ASP A 354 -7.06 -10.11 -20.37
N ARG A 355 -6.75 -11.10 -21.23
CA ARG A 355 -5.71 -12.11 -21.02
C ARG A 355 -4.31 -11.57 -21.32
N VAL A 356 -3.37 -11.76 -20.40
CA VAL A 356 -1.95 -11.44 -20.57
C VAL A 356 -1.13 -12.73 -20.64
N ASP A 357 -0.71 -13.14 -21.83
CA ASP A 357 0.23 -14.26 -22.02
C ASP A 357 1.65 -13.90 -21.54
N ILE A 358 2.50 -14.91 -21.32
CA ILE A 358 3.84 -14.69 -20.77
C ILE A 358 4.81 -14.16 -21.84
N ASP A 359 5.44 -13.01 -21.55
CA ASP A 359 6.58 -12.53 -22.34
C ASP A 359 7.81 -13.34 -21.97
N MET A 360 8.26 -14.22 -22.87
CA MET A 360 9.42 -15.09 -22.65
C MET A 360 10.76 -14.34 -22.58
N THR A 361 10.79 -13.04 -22.87
CA THR A 361 11.99 -12.19 -22.68
C THR A 361 12.12 -11.65 -21.25
N LEU A 362 11.08 -11.80 -20.41
CA LEU A 362 11.07 -11.31 -19.04
C LEU A 362 11.33 -12.42 -18.03
N GLU A 363 12.11 -12.10 -17.00
CA GLU A 363 12.32 -13.02 -15.88
C GLU A 363 11.01 -13.28 -15.11
N ALA A 364 10.76 -14.56 -14.83
CA ALA A 364 9.66 -14.98 -13.99
C ALA A 364 9.94 -14.62 -12.52
N ARG A 365 9.06 -13.82 -11.92
CA ARG A 365 9.14 -13.45 -10.50
C ARG A 365 9.03 -14.74 -9.66
N PRO A 366 10.06 -15.10 -8.87
CA PRO A 366 10.13 -16.42 -8.24
C PRO A 366 9.14 -16.57 -7.06
N ASP A 367 8.70 -15.45 -6.49
CA ASP A 367 7.81 -15.32 -5.32
C ASP A 367 6.33 -15.05 -5.66
N ALA A 368 5.89 -15.24 -6.92
CA ALA A 368 4.50 -14.98 -7.31
C ALA A 368 3.94 -15.88 -8.45
N LEU A 369 2.63 -16.12 -8.40
CA LEU A 369 1.83 -16.75 -9.45
C LEU A 369 0.86 -15.75 -10.07
N HIS A 370 0.71 -15.76 -11.39
CA HIS A 370 -0.33 -15.01 -12.09
C HIS A 370 -1.49 -15.95 -12.44
N MET A 371 -2.72 -15.49 -12.20
CA MET A 371 -3.96 -16.24 -12.35
C MET A 371 -4.95 -15.44 -13.20
N TYR A 372 -5.60 -16.13 -14.14
CA TYR A 372 -6.57 -15.57 -15.06
C TYR A 372 -7.76 -16.52 -15.19
N SER A 373 -8.98 -16.01 -15.11
CA SER A 373 -10.20 -16.81 -15.26
C SER A 373 -10.76 -16.71 -16.67
N LEU A 374 -11.32 -17.83 -17.14
CA LEU A 374 -12.04 -17.90 -18.41
C LEU A 374 -13.46 -17.36 -18.33
N ASP A 375 -14.00 -17.10 -17.13
CA ASP A 375 -15.43 -16.88 -16.91
C ASP A 375 -15.79 -15.42 -16.59
N THR A 376 -16.83 -14.91 -17.23
CA THR A 376 -17.28 -13.51 -17.12
C THR A 376 -17.69 -13.07 -15.71
N GLN A 377 -18.04 -14.03 -14.84
CA GLN A 377 -18.47 -13.76 -13.48
C GLN A 377 -17.32 -13.70 -12.45
N PHE A 378 -16.04 -13.80 -12.87
CA PHE A 378 -14.90 -13.75 -11.95
C PHE A 378 -14.82 -12.43 -11.15
N SER A 379 -15.41 -11.35 -11.65
CA SER A 379 -15.62 -10.08 -10.93
C SER A 379 -16.40 -10.18 -9.60
N ARG A 380 -17.06 -11.33 -9.34
CA ARG A 380 -17.69 -11.67 -8.06
C ARG A 380 -16.68 -12.17 -7.01
N VAL A 381 -15.61 -12.83 -7.45
CA VAL A 381 -14.54 -13.38 -6.61
C VAL A 381 -13.84 -12.24 -5.87
N ARG A 382 -13.54 -12.46 -4.58
CA ARG A 382 -12.88 -11.50 -3.71
C ARG A 382 -11.50 -12.01 -3.29
N THR A 383 -10.69 -11.09 -2.76
CA THR A 383 -9.37 -11.43 -2.20
C THR A 383 -9.42 -12.56 -1.17
N LYS A 384 -10.48 -12.65 -0.35
CA LYS A 384 -10.67 -13.74 0.62
C LYS A 384 -10.75 -15.12 -0.04
N ASP A 385 -11.39 -15.22 -1.21
CA ASP A 385 -11.66 -16.50 -1.88
C ASP A 385 -10.38 -17.02 -2.53
N ILE A 386 -9.59 -16.11 -3.14
CA ILE A 386 -8.25 -16.43 -3.65
C ILE A 386 -7.29 -16.81 -2.50
N LEU A 387 -7.32 -16.09 -1.38
CA LEU A 387 -6.52 -16.44 -0.19
C LEU A 387 -6.96 -17.78 0.42
N ALA A 388 -8.25 -18.10 0.40
CA ALA A 388 -8.78 -19.39 0.83
C ALA A 388 -8.34 -20.55 -0.09
N TYR A 389 -8.42 -20.37 -1.40
CA TYR A 389 -7.96 -21.33 -2.41
C TYR A 389 -6.47 -21.67 -2.25
N PHE A 390 -5.62 -20.67 -1.94
CA PHE A 390 -4.20 -20.89 -1.67
C PHE A 390 -3.86 -21.16 -0.20
N LYS A 391 -4.82 -21.24 0.74
CA LYS A 391 -4.59 -21.23 2.20
C LYS A 391 -3.54 -22.23 2.70
N GLY A 392 -3.50 -23.45 2.15
CA GLY A 392 -2.50 -24.48 2.49
C GLY A 392 -1.06 -24.15 2.07
N TYR A 393 -0.85 -23.03 1.39
CA TYR A 393 0.43 -22.53 0.86
C TYR A 393 0.74 -21.12 1.37
N GLY A 394 0.08 -20.63 2.44
CA GLY A 394 0.45 -19.38 3.10
C GLY A 394 0.61 -18.13 2.20
N PRO A 395 -0.37 -17.81 1.32
CA PRO A 395 -0.29 -16.65 0.45
C PRO A 395 -0.20 -15.35 1.26
N SER A 396 0.63 -14.41 0.81
CA SER A 396 0.87 -13.13 1.49
C SER A 396 -0.17 -12.09 1.10
N TYR A 397 -0.39 -11.88 -0.20
CA TYR A 397 -1.44 -11.00 -0.72
C TYR A 397 -1.84 -11.35 -2.16
N VAL A 398 -2.95 -10.75 -2.59
CA VAL A 398 -3.50 -10.86 -3.95
C VAL A 398 -3.59 -9.47 -4.56
N GLU A 399 -3.04 -9.32 -5.76
CA GLU A 399 -3.04 -8.09 -6.53
C GLU A 399 -3.93 -8.23 -7.77
N TRP A 400 -5.05 -7.52 -7.79
CA TRP A 400 -5.98 -7.50 -8.92
C TRP A 400 -5.46 -6.61 -10.04
N THR A 401 -5.30 -7.19 -11.23
CA THR A 401 -4.84 -6.50 -12.44
C THR A 401 -6.03 -5.97 -13.25
N ASN A 402 -7.06 -6.79 -13.44
CA ASN A 402 -8.35 -6.42 -14.06
C ASN A 402 -9.48 -7.31 -13.48
N ASP A 403 -10.67 -7.30 -14.09
CA ASP A 403 -11.85 -8.03 -13.62
C ASP A 403 -11.75 -9.57 -13.75
N SER A 404 -10.78 -10.07 -14.53
CA SER A 404 -10.60 -11.50 -14.85
C SER A 404 -9.24 -12.06 -14.42
N SER A 405 -8.30 -11.24 -13.92
CA SER A 405 -6.96 -11.69 -13.54
C SER A 405 -6.39 -11.01 -12.30
N CYS A 406 -5.62 -11.80 -11.54
CA CYS A 406 -4.92 -11.36 -10.33
C CYS A 406 -3.59 -12.08 -10.18
N THR A 407 -2.71 -11.53 -9.36
CA THR A 407 -1.37 -12.06 -9.10
C THR A 407 -1.22 -12.30 -7.61
N ILE A 408 -0.91 -13.54 -7.23
CA ILE A 408 -0.82 -14.03 -5.86
C ILE A 408 0.65 -14.08 -5.47
N VAL A 409 0.99 -13.40 -4.39
CA VAL A 409 2.37 -13.26 -3.90
C VAL A 409 2.56 -14.09 -2.63
N PHE A 410 3.69 -14.76 -2.54
CA PHE A 410 4.08 -15.65 -1.44
C PHE A 410 5.38 -15.15 -0.78
N HIS A 411 5.75 -15.73 0.36
CA HIS A 411 6.98 -15.34 1.07
C HIS A 411 8.25 -16.00 0.50
N ASP A 412 8.13 -17.16 -0.16
CA ASP A 412 9.25 -17.92 -0.73
C ASP A 412 8.89 -18.65 -2.04
N SER A 413 9.91 -18.90 -2.86
CA SER A 413 9.78 -19.45 -4.21
C SER A 413 9.50 -20.95 -4.27
N PHE A 414 9.82 -21.69 -3.21
CA PHE A 414 9.53 -23.11 -3.11
C PHE A 414 8.02 -23.33 -2.87
N THR A 415 7.39 -22.50 -2.04
CA THR A 415 5.94 -22.49 -1.83
C THR A 415 5.17 -22.15 -3.11
N VAL A 416 5.64 -21.16 -3.90
CA VAL A 416 5.12 -20.86 -5.26
C VAL A 416 5.14 -22.11 -6.15
N THR A 417 6.27 -22.83 -6.14
CA THR A 417 6.47 -24.03 -6.95
C THR A 417 5.55 -25.17 -6.49
N ARG A 418 5.41 -25.38 -5.18
CA ARG A 418 4.46 -26.35 -4.59
C ARG A 418 3.00 -26.03 -4.94
N ALA A 419 2.58 -24.78 -4.75
CA ALA A 419 1.21 -24.34 -5.02
C ALA A 419 0.85 -24.57 -6.50
N LEU A 420 1.77 -24.21 -7.42
CA LEU A 420 1.59 -24.43 -8.85
C LEU A 420 1.48 -25.93 -9.19
N LEU A 421 2.37 -26.77 -8.68
CA LEU A 421 2.38 -28.22 -9.02
C LEU A 421 1.26 -29.03 -8.38
N ALA A 422 0.68 -28.56 -7.27
CA ALA A 422 -0.43 -29.23 -6.60
C ALA A 422 -1.81 -28.76 -7.08
N LEU A 423 -1.99 -27.46 -7.35
CA LEU A 423 -3.28 -26.89 -7.73
C LEU A 423 -3.51 -26.82 -9.24
N THR A 424 -2.55 -27.25 -10.08
CA THR A 424 -2.66 -27.13 -11.55
C THR A 424 -2.09 -28.33 -12.32
N TRP A 425 -2.71 -28.63 -13.46
CA TRP A 425 -2.21 -29.58 -14.46
C TRP A 425 -1.81 -28.87 -15.76
N GLU A 426 -0.97 -29.51 -16.55
CA GLU A 426 -0.53 -28.97 -17.84
C GLU A 426 -1.67 -29.02 -18.87
N LEU A 427 -1.71 -28.02 -19.77
CA LEU A 427 -2.65 -28.04 -20.89
C LEU A 427 -2.31 -29.26 -21.78
N PRO A 428 -3.30 -30.02 -22.25
CA PRO A 428 -3.08 -31.00 -23.31
C PRO A 428 -2.44 -30.31 -24.52
N PRO A 429 -1.49 -30.96 -25.23
CA PRO A 429 -0.94 -30.41 -26.46
C PRO A 429 -2.09 -30.21 -27.46
N SER A 430 -2.25 -28.97 -27.95
CA SER A 430 -3.31 -28.63 -28.89
C SER A 430 -3.22 -29.51 -30.14
N SER A 431 -4.33 -30.12 -30.54
CA SER A 431 -4.39 -31.10 -31.64
C SER A 431 -4.39 -30.42 -33.02
N ALA A 432 -3.39 -29.57 -33.27
CA ALA A 432 -3.26 -28.70 -34.43
C ALA A 432 -1.98 -29.00 -35.23
N SER A 433 -1.93 -30.15 -35.91
CA SER A 433 -1.04 -30.40 -37.09
C SER A 433 -1.14 -31.81 -37.72
N THR A 434 -2.05 -32.70 -37.31
CA THR A 434 -2.25 -34.00 -37.98
C THR A 434 -3.20 -33.89 -39.20
N GLY A 435 -2.85 -33.02 -40.16
CA GLY A 435 -3.64 -32.74 -41.36
C GLY A 435 -2.76 -32.48 -42.58
N VAL A 436 -3.17 -32.98 -43.75
CA VAL A 436 -2.39 -32.92 -45.00
C VAL A 436 -2.10 -31.47 -45.40
N GLN A 437 -0.83 -31.17 -45.69
CA GLN A 437 -0.38 -29.84 -46.09
C GLN A 437 -1.01 -29.40 -47.44
N SER A 438 -1.77 -28.30 -47.42
CA SER A 438 -2.10 -27.52 -48.62
C SER A 438 -1.29 -26.20 -48.59
N PRO A 439 -0.29 -26.01 -49.46
CA PRO A 439 0.80 -25.05 -49.24
C PRO A 439 0.49 -23.58 -49.57
N LEU A 440 -0.77 -23.13 -49.49
CA LEU A 440 -1.20 -21.79 -49.93
C LEU A 440 -1.96 -20.97 -48.87
N MET A 441 -2.11 -21.48 -47.64
CA MET A 441 -2.73 -20.75 -46.52
C MET A 441 -1.86 -20.87 -45.25
N ALA A 442 -0.62 -20.36 -45.34
CA ALA A 442 0.27 -20.18 -44.19
C ALA A 442 -0.14 -18.95 -43.37
N GLN A 443 -1.35 -18.99 -42.79
CA GLN A 443 -1.80 -17.98 -41.83
C GLN A 443 -1.15 -18.24 -40.46
N GLU A 444 -0.84 -17.19 -39.72
CA GLU A 444 0.08 -17.22 -38.58
C GLU A 444 -0.39 -18.19 -37.48
N GLY A 445 0.48 -19.15 -37.14
CA GLY A 445 0.22 -20.10 -36.06
C GLY A 445 0.31 -19.41 -34.70
N LYS A 446 -0.84 -19.11 -34.10
CA LYS A 446 -0.97 -18.58 -32.74
C LYS A 446 -0.13 -19.38 -31.73
N GLU A 447 0.85 -18.74 -31.10
CA GLU A 447 1.70 -19.34 -30.04
C GLU A 447 0.99 -19.46 -28.67
N GLU A 448 -0.33 -19.73 -28.67
CA GLU A 448 -1.15 -19.73 -27.45
C GLU A 448 -0.78 -20.89 -26.51
N GLY A 449 -0.37 -20.55 -25.28
CA GLY A 449 -0.33 -21.50 -24.15
C GLY A 449 1.03 -21.79 -23.53
N LYS A 450 2.16 -21.32 -24.09
CA LYS A 450 3.48 -21.51 -23.48
C LYS A 450 3.49 -21.00 -22.03
N GLY A 451 3.74 -21.90 -21.06
CA GLY A 451 3.87 -21.58 -19.64
C GLY A 451 2.56 -21.49 -18.82
N TRP A 452 1.38 -21.60 -19.44
CA TRP A 452 0.11 -21.72 -18.69
C TRP A 452 -0.13 -23.15 -18.21
N ARG A 453 -0.86 -23.27 -17.11
CA ARG A 453 -1.37 -24.53 -16.54
C ARG A 453 -2.83 -24.33 -16.15
N VAL A 454 -3.67 -25.35 -16.32
CA VAL A 454 -5.08 -25.30 -15.93
C VAL A 454 -5.17 -25.55 -14.43
N GLY A 455 -5.78 -24.63 -13.68
CA GLY A 455 -5.97 -24.76 -12.24
C GLY A 455 -7.25 -25.52 -11.89
N ARG A 456 -7.28 -26.09 -10.68
CA ARG A 456 -8.52 -26.52 -10.03
C ARG A 456 -9.48 -25.32 -9.96
N GLU A 457 -10.75 -25.55 -10.21
CA GLU A 457 -11.74 -24.47 -10.19
C GLU A 457 -11.84 -23.83 -8.80
N ILE A 458 -12.06 -22.52 -8.76
CA ILE A 458 -12.21 -21.76 -7.51
C ILE A 458 -13.70 -21.71 -7.14
N GLY A 459 -14.05 -21.98 -5.88
CA GLY A 459 -15.37 -21.69 -5.33
C GLY A 459 -15.34 -20.48 -4.39
N ALA A 460 -16.50 -19.90 -4.09
CA ALA A 460 -16.62 -18.84 -3.08
C ALA A 460 -16.39 -19.42 -1.67
N ALA A 461 -15.77 -18.64 -0.78
CA ALA A 461 -15.43 -19.08 0.58
C ALA A 461 -16.61 -19.07 1.57
N ASP A 462 -17.71 -18.38 1.24
CA ASP A 462 -18.85 -18.15 2.14
C ASP A 462 -20.19 -18.74 1.62
N ASP A 463 -20.21 -19.37 0.43
CA ASP A 463 -21.43 -19.96 -0.13
C ASP A 463 -21.72 -21.32 0.54
N GLU A 464 -22.42 -21.28 1.68
CA GLU A 464 -23.07 -22.45 2.30
C GLU A 464 -24.34 -22.90 1.53
N ASP A 465 -24.86 -22.05 0.65
CA ASP A 465 -26.03 -22.32 -0.19
C ASP A 465 -25.75 -23.31 -1.33
N MET A 466 -26.83 -23.97 -1.81
CA MET A 466 -26.79 -25.05 -2.81
C MET A 466 -26.13 -24.70 -4.16
N ASP A 467 -26.02 -23.42 -4.48
CA ASP A 467 -25.55 -22.91 -5.77
C ASP A 467 -24.03 -22.68 -5.76
N ARG A 468 -23.24 -23.75 -5.55
CA ARG A 468 -21.76 -23.71 -5.56
C ARG A 468 -21.22 -23.28 -6.93
N ARG A 469 -21.10 -21.97 -7.14
CA ARG A 469 -20.50 -21.39 -8.35
C ARG A 469 -19.01 -21.58 -8.32
N THR A 470 -18.51 -22.32 -9.30
CA THR A 470 -17.08 -22.49 -9.54
C THR A 470 -16.63 -21.65 -10.72
N TRP A 471 -15.36 -21.24 -10.71
CA TRP A 471 -14.73 -20.47 -11.80
C TRP A 471 -13.51 -21.22 -12.34
N ARG A 472 -13.47 -21.41 -13.65
CA ARG A 472 -12.32 -21.98 -14.38
C ARG A 472 -11.18 -20.98 -14.37
N VAL A 473 -9.97 -21.45 -14.06
CA VAL A 473 -8.76 -20.61 -13.99
C VAL A 473 -7.58 -21.25 -14.71
N LEU A 474 -6.80 -20.41 -15.37
CA LEU A 474 -5.44 -20.68 -15.81
C LEU A 474 -4.47 -20.01 -14.82
N VAL A 475 -3.34 -20.66 -14.56
CA VAL A 475 -2.31 -20.16 -13.65
C VAL A 475 -0.93 -20.37 -14.26
N ARG A 476 -0.04 -19.40 -14.10
CA ARG A 476 1.38 -19.46 -14.51
C ARG A 476 2.27 -18.77 -13.47
N ARG A 477 3.61 -18.84 -13.64
CA ARG A 477 4.50 -17.93 -12.90
C ARG A 477 4.24 -16.49 -13.34
N ALA A 478 4.26 -15.56 -12.39
CA ALA A 478 4.16 -14.14 -12.69
C ALA A 478 5.50 -13.60 -13.23
N THR A 479 5.45 -12.47 -13.92
CA THR A 479 6.56 -11.63 -14.39
C THR A 479 6.44 -10.25 -13.74
N LEU A 480 7.36 -9.33 -14.03
CA LEU A 480 7.25 -7.94 -13.53
C LEU A 480 6.09 -7.14 -14.16
N ARG A 481 5.57 -7.56 -15.33
CA ARG A 481 4.40 -6.95 -16.00
C ARG A 481 3.05 -7.39 -15.41
N ASP A 482 2.99 -8.55 -14.76
CA ASP A 482 1.77 -9.08 -14.11
C ASP A 482 1.45 -8.37 -12.78
N PHE A 483 1.98 -7.17 -12.60
CA PHE A 483 1.76 -6.27 -11.49
C PHE A 483 1.36 -4.91 -12.08
N PRO A 484 0.13 -4.43 -11.85
CA PRO A 484 -0.30 -3.13 -12.35
C PRO A 484 0.63 -2.02 -11.84
N PRO A 485 0.71 -0.88 -12.57
CA PRO A 485 1.56 0.24 -12.18
C PRO A 485 1.22 0.73 -10.76
N GLU A 486 2.24 1.24 -10.07
CA GLU A 486 2.17 1.74 -8.69
C GLU A 486 0.99 2.73 -8.54
N LYS A 487 -0.08 2.32 -7.83
CA LYS A 487 -1.29 3.12 -7.68
C LYS A 487 -0.97 4.35 -6.82
N THR A 488 -0.82 5.50 -7.47
CA THR A 488 -0.62 6.79 -6.80
C THR A 488 -1.73 7.03 -5.77
N TRP A 489 -1.34 7.04 -4.49
CA TRP A 489 -2.28 7.06 -3.37
C TRP A 489 -3.08 8.37 -3.34
N LYS A 490 -4.39 8.28 -3.18
CA LYS A 490 -5.27 9.44 -3.11
C LYS A 490 -5.50 9.85 -1.65
N ARG A 491 -4.60 10.70 -1.14
CA ARG A 491 -4.49 11.11 0.29
C ARG A 491 -5.82 11.51 0.95
N HIS A 492 -6.75 12.07 0.18
CA HIS A 492 -8.14 12.37 0.59
C HIS A 492 -8.97 11.16 1.10
N GLN A 493 -8.49 9.92 1.03
CA GLN A 493 -9.14 8.77 1.67
C GLN A 493 -9.13 8.83 3.21
N TYR A 494 -8.10 9.39 3.85
CA TYR A 494 -8.07 9.51 5.33
C TYR A 494 -9.22 10.40 5.84
N HIS A 495 -9.49 11.52 5.17
CA HIS A 495 -10.47 12.52 5.62
C HIS A 495 -11.96 12.13 5.41
N LYS A 496 -12.27 11.02 4.73
CA LYS A 496 -13.68 10.62 4.48
C LYS A 496 -14.35 9.84 5.62
N SER A 497 -13.62 9.48 6.68
CA SER A 497 -14.17 8.70 7.80
C SER A 497 -15.11 9.50 8.73
N THR A 498 -15.01 10.83 8.74
CA THR A 498 -15.73 11.70 9.68
C THR A 498 -17.21 11.99 9.33
N HIS A 499 -17.66 11.69 8.11
CA HIS A 499 -18.99 12.08 7.60
C HIS A 499 -20.00 10.92 7.45
N ARG A 500 -19.89 9.84 8.22
CA ARG A 500 -20.89 8.75 8.28
C ARG A 500 -21.41 8.41 9.68
N ARG A 501 -21.66 9.42 10.50
CA ARG A 501 -22.58 9.32 11.66
C ARG A 501 -23.35 10.63 11.84
N MET A 502 -24.64 10.52 12.15
CA MET A 502 -25.67 11.56 12.00
C MET A 502 -25.92 11.99 10.53
N GLN A 503 -27.14 12.16 10.03
CA GLN A 503 -28.47 11.93 10.62
C GLN A 503 -29.24 10.88 9.79
N ARG A 504 -30.14 10.11 10.44
CA ARG A 504 -31.27 9.50 9.71
C ARG A 504 -32.32 10.61 9.50
N PRO A 505 -32.83 10.85 8.29
CA PRO A 505 -34.00 11.72 8.13
C PRO A 505 -35.17 11.11 8.90
N VAL A 506 -35.63 11.80 9.95
CA VAL A 506 -36.86 11.41 10.64
C VAL A 506 -38.02 11.77 9.70
N ALA A 507 -38.75 10.77 9.23
CA ALA A 507 -39.89 10.96 8.33
C ALA A 507 -40.95 11.83 9.03
N ASN A 508 -41.08 13.08 8.60
CA ASN A 508 -41.76 14.11 9.38
C ASN A 508 -43.28 14.00 9.24
N LYS A 509 -43.91 13.34 10.22
CA LYS A 509 -45.28 12.82 10.14
C LYS A 509 -46.35 13.88 10.44
N ARG A 510 -46.60 14.81 9.50
CA ARG A 510 -47.71 15.79 9.62
C ARG A 510 -49.07 15.23 9.15
N ARG A 511 -49.82 14.71 10.12
CA ARG A 511 -51.30 14.81 10.21
C ARG A 511 -51.65 16.19 10.81
N ARG A 512 -52.83 16.80 10.66
CA ARG A 512 -54.07 16.56 9.89
C ARG A 512 -54.85 17.92 9.82
N LEU A 513 -55.99 17.94 9.09
CA LEU A 513 -57.21 18.78 9.18
C LEU A 513 -57.62 19.13 7.74
N GLU A 514 -58.72 18.63 7.18
CA GLU A 514 -60.14 18.92 7.51
C GLU A 514 -60.53 20.38 7.22
N ASP A 515 -61.45 20.74 6.31
CA ASP A 515 -61.95 20.17 5.03
C ASP A 515 -62.27 21.40 4.09
N ASP A 516 -63.24 21.58 3.18
CA ASP A 516 -64.41 20.87 2.63
C ASP A 516 -64.85 21.55 1.27
N GLU A 517 -66.01 21.17 0.71
CA GLU A 517 -66.79 21.73 -0.42
C GLU A 517 -66.30 21.56 -1.89
N GLY A 518 -67.24 21.18 -2.77
CA GLY A 518 -67.19 21.36 -4.24
C GLY A 518 -67.95 22.63 -4.69
N PRO A 519 -68.23 22.86 -6.00
CA PRO A 519 -69.03 21.92 -6.80
C PRO A 519 -68.81 21.86 -8.35
N ASP A 520 -69.46 20.85 -8.93
CA ASP A 520 -70.02 20.65 -10.30
C ASP A 520 -69.66 21.62 -11.46
N LYS A 521 -69.20 21.03 -12.59
CA LYS A 521 -69.59 21.46 -13.95
C LYS A 521 -69.86 20.27 -14.88
N ARG A 522 -71.09 20.20 -15.42
CA ARG A 522 -71.50 19.25 -16.47
C ARG A 522 -71.42 19.86 -17.87
N VAL A 523 -71.28 18.99 -18.89
CA VAL A 523 -71.88 18.97 -20.26
C VAL A 523 -71.07 17.92 -21.05
N ARG A 524 -71.60 16.73 -21.39
CA ARG A 524 -72.67 16.31 -22.33
C ARG A 524 -72.24 16.25 -23.82
N GLY A 525 -72.52 15.12 -24.46
CA GLY A 525 -72.33 14.84 -25.90
C GLY A 525 -71.30 13.72 -26.13
N GLY A 526 -71.66 12.55 -26.70
CA GLY A 526 -72.99 12.10 -27.13
C GLY A 526 -73.11 10.58 -27.25
N ASP A 527 -74.30 10.14 -27.64
CA ASP A 527 -74.82 8.76 -27.71
C ASP A 527 -74.24 8.02 -28.95
N ASP A 528 -73.83 6.73 -28.93
CA ASP A 528 -74.58 5.44 -28.81
C ASP A 528 -74.71 4.75 -30.20
N ASP A 529 -75.30 3.55 -30.24
CA ASP A 529 -75.65 2.71 -31.41
C ASP A 529 -74.54 1.88 -32.13
N THR A 530 -74.52 0.57 -31.79
CA THR A 530 -74.54 -0.65 -32.66
C THR A 530 -73.55 -0.83 -33.86
N MET A 531 -73.24 -2.03 -34.37
CA MET A 531 -73.84 -3.39 -34.29
C MET A 531 -72.80 -4.52 -34.10
N GLU A 532 -73.29 -5.66 -33.57
CA GLU A 532 -72.79 -7.07 -33.63
C GLU A 532 -71.29 -7.36 -33.38
#